data_AF-A0A2P6VBC1-F1
#
_entry.id   AF-A0A2P6VBC1-F1
#
_cell.length_a   1.000
_cell.length_b   1.000
_cell.length_c   1.000
_cell.angle_alpha   90.00
_cell.angle_beta   90.00
_cell.angle_gamma   90.00
#
_symmetry.space_group_name_H-M   'P 1'
#
loop_
_entity.id
_entity.type
_entity.pdbx_description
1 polymer ?
#
loop_
_entity_poly.entity_id
_entity_poly.type
_entity_poly.pdbx_seq_one_letter_code
_entity_poly.pdbx_strand_id
1 'polypeptide(L)'
;MQALRQAATSRLAAAAACSSCQPVASSWIAAAQQLQQAAGYAKKSGGESMDNRLKSVLSMLEPRDVDEVELSPEDHADATRRAKEYSRLKMAAHRAWQADLSTKLNLKRAAIAALPEHLRAAAEKPDYEPFPLTRQMWNETPPIEGFGEGAASTQAAGARRLGTKHRK
;
A
#
# COMPACT_ATOMS: atom_id res chain seq x y z
N MET A 1 5.25 -41.73 13.35
CA MET A 1 4.64 -40.38 13.35
C MET A 1 3.27 -40.39 14.05
N GLN A 2 3.22 -40.78 15.34
CA GLN A 2 1.95 -40.85 16.11
C GLN A 2 2.03 -40.12 17.47
N ALA A 3 3.15 -39.47 17.79
CA ALA A 3 3.40 -38.88 19.11
C ALA A 3 2.89 -37.42 19.27
N LEU A 4 2.36 -36.77 18.23
CA LEU A 4 1.95 -35.36 18.29
C LEU A 4 0.43 -35.13 18.44
N ARG A 5 -0.38 -36.19 18.51
CA ARG A 5 -1.84 -36.08 18.69
C ARG A 5 -2.33 -36.26 20.14
N GLN A 6 -1.45 -36.60 21.08
CA GLN A 6 -1.83 -36.87 22.48
C GLN A 6 -1.64 -35.68 23.43
N ALA A 7 -1.18 -34.52 22.94
CA ALA A 7 -0.93 -33.34 23.79
C ALA A 7 -2.11 -32.36 23.90
N ALA A 8 -3.22 -32.59 23.18
CA ALA A 8 -4.33 -31.63 23.10
C ALA A 8 -5.54 -31.94 24.00
N THR A 9 -5.55 -33.06 24.74
CA THR A 9 -6.74 -33.54 25.48
C THR A 9 -6.62 -33.53 27.01
N SER A 10 -5.57 -32.97 27.61
CA SER A 10 -5.37 -33.04 29.08
C SER A 10 -5.49 -31.71 29.85
N ARG A 11 -6.08 -30.66 29.27
CA ARG A 11 -6.33 -29.38 29.98
C ARG A 11 -7.80 -29.03 30.16
N LEU A 12 -8.67 -30.03 30.19
CA LEU A 12 -10.10 -29.92 30.52
C LEU A 12 -10.40 -30.78 31.76
N ALA A 13 -9.85 -30.44 32.93
CA ALA A 13 -10.26 -31.04 34.21
C ALA A 13 -9.64 -30.30 35.41
N ALA A 14 -10.09 -29.08 35.73
CA ALA A 14 -9.92 -28.49 37.08
C ALA A 14 -10.69 -27.16 37.22
N ALA A 15 -12.03 -27.19 37.22
CA ALA A 15 -12.84 -26.07 37.70
C ALA A 15 -14.28 -26.53 38.01
N ALA A 16 -14.44 -27.56 38.84
CA ALA A 16 -15.73 -28.01 39.34
C ALA A 16 -15.66 -28.23 40.86
N ALA A 17 -15.53 -27.15 41.62
CA ALA A 17 -15.72 -27.14 43.07
C ALA A 17 -15.80 -25.70 43.61
N CYS A 18 -16.97 -25.07 43.51
CA CYS A 18 -17.50 -24.08 44.48
C CYS A 18 -18.91 -23.63 44.05
N SER A 19 -19.86 -24.56 44.14
CA SER A 19 -21.29 -24.27 44.05
C SER A 19 -21.85 -24.11 45.47
N SER A 20 -21.64 -22.96 46.10
CA SER A 20 -22.43 -22.48 47.26
C SER A 20 -21.90 -21.16 47.84
N CYS A 21 -21.79 -20.12 47.01
CA CYS A 21 -21.69 -18.74 47.52
C CYS A 21 -22.59 -17.86 46.65
N GLN A 22 -23.83 -17.62 47.09
CA GLN A 22 -24.66 -16.57 46.50
C GLN A 22 -24.14 -15.21 46.98
N PRO A 23 -23.82 -14.26 46.08
CA PRO A 23 -23.56 -12.89 46.50
C PRO A 23 -24.88 -12.17 46.75
N VAL A 24 -25.17 -11.85 48.02
CA VAL A 24 -26.27 -10.97 48.46
C VAL A 24 -25.94 -9.49 48.14
N ALA A 25 -25.55 -9.21 46.89
CA ALA A 25 -25.07 -7.89 46.45
C ALA A 25 -25.74 -7.40 45.16
N SER A 26 -26.85 -8.00 44.73
CA SER A 26 -27.47 -7.73 43.44
C SER A 26 -28.45 -6.54 43.40
N SER A 27 -28.85 -5.95 44.53
CA SER A 27 -29.82 -4.85 44.52
C SER A 27 -29.21 -3.45 44.36
N TRP A 28 -27.97 -3.23 44.82
CA TRP A 28 -27.34 -1.90 44.78
C TRP A 28 -26.60 -1.64 43.46
N ILE A 29 -26.07 -2.70 42.84
CA ILE A 29 -25.40 -2.63 41.54
C ILE A 29 -26.41 -2.33 40.43
N ALA A 30 -27.61 -2.92 40.49
CA ALA A 30 -28.69 -2.64 39.55
C ALA A 30 -29.18 -1.17 39.65
N ALA A 31 -29.30 -0.65 40.87
CA ALA A 31 -29.70 0.75 41.10
C ALA A 31 -28.66 1.76 40.60
N ALA A 32 -27.36 1.45 40.75
CA ALA A 32 -26.27 2.29 40.23
C ALA A 32 -26.23 2.29 38.69
N GLN A 33 -26.51 1.16 38.05
CA GLN A 33 -26.55 1.03 36.59
C GLN A 33 -27.76 1.76 35.98
N GLN A 34 -28.90 1.77 36.68
CA GLN A 34 -30.07 2.56 36.30
C GLN A 34 -29.86 4.07 36.46
N LEU A 35 -29.10 4.50 37.49
CA LEU A 35 -28.72 5.90 37.63
C LEU A 35 -27.73 6.36 36.55
N GLN A 36 -26.82 5.49 36.10
CA GLN A 36 -25.93 5.78 34.95
C GLN A 36 -26.68 5.90 33.62
N GLN A 37 -27.81 5.19 33.45
CA GLN A 37 -28.68 5.33 32.28
C GLN A 37 -29.57 6.58 32.34
N ALA A 38 -29.87 7.08 33.55
CA ALA A 38 -30.69 8.27 33.79
C ALA A 38 -29.89 9.59 33.84
N ALA A 39 -28.66 9.56 34.36
CA ALA A 39 -27.76 10.71 34.42
C ALA A 39 -27.04 10.90 33.08
N GLY A 40 -27.70 11.60 32.17
CA GLY A 40 -27.30 11.81 30.78
C GLY A 40 -25.87 12.33 30.56
N TYR A 41 -25.09 11.53 29.83
CA TYR A 41 -24.01 11.98 28.95
C TYR A 41 -24.14 11.45 27.52
N ALA A 42 -25.36 11.15 27.05
CA ALA A 42 -25.55 10.55 25.72
C ALA A 42 -26.76 11.10 24.95
N LYS A 43 -27.15 12.37 25.15
CA LYS A 43 -28.08 13.04 24.23
C LYS A 43 -27.55 14.43 23.84
N LYS A 44 -27.23 14.53 22.54
CA LYS A 44 -26.97 15.72 21.73
C LYS A 44 -25.64 16.46 21.92
N SER A 45 -24.59 15.90 21.30
CA SER A 45 -23.79 16.69 20.35
C SER A 45 -23.52 15.80 19.15
N GLY A 46 -24.15 16.09 18.01
CA GLY A 46 -23.95 15.39 16.74
C GLY A 46 -22.59 15.71 16.11
N GLY A 47 -21.52 15.48 16.86
CA GLY A 47 -20.14 15.54 16.39
C GLY A 47 -19.52 14.16 16.47
N GLU A 48 -18.83 13.74 15.43
CA GLU A 48 -18.05 12.50 15.43
C GLU A 48 -16.99 12.58 16.54
N SER A 49 -17.17 11.83 17.64
CA SER A 49 -16.11 11.62 18.61
C SER A 49 -14.93 10.92 17.90
N MET A 50 -13.71 11.21 18.34
CA MET A 50 -12.50 10.59 17.77
C MET A 50 -12.59 9.06 17.77
N ASP A 51 -13.31 8.50 18.76
CA ASP A 51 -13.56 7.06 18.89
C ASP A 51 -14.44 6.51 17.76
N ASN A 52 -15.40 7.28 17.25
CA ASN A 52 -16.26 6.87 16.13
C ASN A 52 -15.51 6.89 14.79
N ARG A 53 -14.66 7.91 14.57
CA ARG A 53 -13.77 7.96 13.40
C ARG A 53 -12.75 6.85 13.44
N LEU A 54 -12.14 6.62 14.61
CA LEU A 54 -11.19 5.53 14.83
C LEU A 54 -11.84 4.16 14.59
N LYS A 55 -13.08 3.96 15.07
CA LYS A 55 -13.86 2.75 14.80
C LYS A 55 -14.15 2.56 13.31
N SER A 56 -14.47 3.63 12.57
CA SER A 56 -14.67 3.55 11.13
C SER A 56 -13.37 3.18 10.39
N VAL A 57 -12.24 3.77 10.76
CA VAL A 57 -10.93 3.42 10.19
C VAL A 57 -10.57 1.97 10.50
N LEU A 58 -10.82 1.52 11.74
CA LEU A 58 -10.59 0.14 12.14
C LEU A 58 -11.45 -0.83 11.32
N SER A 59 -12.72 -0.51 11.10
CA SER A 59 -13.62 -1.34 10.27
C SER A 59 -13.21 -1.41 8.79
N MET A 60 -12.41 -0.48 8.28
CA MET A 60 -11.87 -0.55 6.91
C MET A 60 -10.66 -1.49 6.81
N LEU A 61 -9.95 -1.68 7.93
CA LEU A 61 -8.77 -2.55 8.02
C LEU A 61 -9.15 -3.99 8.34
N GLU A 62 -10.31 -4.19 8.97
CA GLU A 62 -10.87 -5.53 9.19
C GLU A 62 -11.05 -6.24 7.84
N PRO A 63 -10.57 -7.49 7.70
CA PRO A 63 -10.73 -8.25 6.48
C PRO A 63 -12.21 -8.43 6.20
N ARG A 64 -12.64 -8.02 5.01
CA ARG A 64 -13.97 -8.31 4.52
C ARG A 64 -13.93 -9.64 3.78
N ASP A 65 -14.71 -10.60 4.25
CA ASP A 65 -14.92 -11.85 3.55
C ASP A 65 -15.63 -11.54 2.23
N VAL A 66 -14.98 -11.90 1.13
CA VAL A 66 -15.54 -11.83 -0.22
C VAL A 66 -15.93 -13.24 -0.60
N ASP A 67 -17.19 -13.42 -1.00
CA ASP A 67 -17.70 -14.75 -1.40
C ASP A 67 -16.91 -15.30 -2.59
N GLU A 68 -16.55 -16.58 -2.53
CA GLU A 68 -15.88 -17.26 -3.64
C GLU A 68 -16.88 -17.43 -4.79
N VAL A 69 -16.53 -16.90 -5.97
CA VAL A 69 -17.38 -17.00 -7.15
C VAL A 69 -17.18 -18.37 -7.79
N GLU A 70 -18.21 -19.22 -7.73
CA GLU A 70 -18.23 -20.50 -8.44
C GLU A 70 -18.29 -20.27 -9.96
N LEU A 71 -17.20 -20.59 -10.65
CA LEU A 71 -17.11 -20.50 -12.11
C LEU A 71 -17.65 -21.78 -12.76
N SER A 72 -18.37 -21.62 -13.87
CA SER A 72 -18.68 -22.72 -14.78
C SER A 72 -17.38 -23.42 -15.22
N PRO A 73 -17.37 -24.77 -15.41
CA PRO A 73 -16.20 -25.48 -15.88
C PRO A 73 -15.70 -24.97 -17.24
N GLU A 74 -16.60 -24.46 -18.10
CA GLU A 74 -16.27 -23.87 -19.39
C GLU A 74 -15.51 -22.54 -19.22
N ASP A 75 -16.02 -21.64 -18.37
CA ASP A 75 -15.40 -20.36 -18.08
C ASP A 75 -14.02 -20.53 -17.43
N HIS A 76 -13.89 -21.53 -16.55
CA HIS A 76 -12.60 -21.86 -15.94
C HIS A 76 -11.59 -22.34 -16.99
N ALA A 77 -11.99 -23.24 -17.90
CA ALA A 77 -11.12 -23.69 -18.98
C ALA A 77 -10.66 -22.51 -19.88
N ASP A 78 -11.57 -21.60 -20.21
CA ASP A 78 -11.25 -20.41 -20.99
C ASP A 78 -10.32 -19.44 -20.26
N ALA A 79 -10.55 -19.20 -18.97
CA ALA A 79 -9.67 -18.39 -18.14
C ALA A 79 -8.24 -18.97 -18.10
N THR A 80 -8.11 -20.29 -17.93
CA THR A 80 -6.78 -20.93 -17.91
C THR A 80 -6.07 -20.82 -19.26
N ARG A 81 -6.80 -20.93 -20.37
CA ARG A 81 -6.24 -20.73 -21.72
C ARG A 81 -5.73 -19.30 -21.89
N ARG A 82 -6.55 -18.30 -21.56
CA ARG A 82 -6.18 -16.87 -21.64
C ARG A 82 -4.96 -16.56 -20.76
N ALA A 83 -4.88 -17.12 -19.56
CA ALA A 83 -3.75 -16.95 -18.66
C ALA A 83 -2.44 -17.50 -19.25
N LYS A 84 -2.48 -18.68 -19.89
CA LYS A 84 -1.32 -19.27 -20.58
C LYS A 84 -0.88 -18.43 -21.77
N GLU A 85 -1.83 -17.95 -22.57
CA GLU A 85 -1.55 -17.08 -23.72
C GLU A 85 -0.92 -15.75 -23.30
N TYR A 86 -1.50 -15.10 -22.28
CA TYR A 86 -0.95 -13.89 -21.69
C TYR A 86 0.48 -14.10 -21.18
N SER A 87 0.72 -15.20 -20.48
CA SER A 87 2.05 -15.57 -19.98
C SER A 87 3.04 -15.75 -21.14
N ARG A 88 2.64 -16.42 -22.23
CA ARG A 88 3.46 -16.59 -23.43
C ARG A 88 3.83 -15.25 -24.06
N LEU A 89 2.85 -14.36 -24.22
CA LEU A 89 3.06 -13.02 -24.81
C LEU A 89 3.98 -12.17 -23.94
N LYS A 90 3.77 -12.18 -22.61
CA LYS A 90 4.62 -11.45 -21.66
C LYS A 90 6.07 -11.93 -21.69
N MET A 91 6.29 -13.24 -21.80
CA MET A 91 7.64 -13.80 -21.93
C MET A 91 8.28 -13.46 -23.28
N ALA A 92 7.51 -13.42 -24.37
CA ALA A 92 8.01 -12.97 -25.66
C ALA A 92 8.45 -11.49 -25.63
N ALA A 93 7.61 -10.62 -25.05
CA ALA A 93 7.94 -9.20 -24.86
C ALA A 93 9.19 -9.01 -23.98
N HIS A 94 9.31 -9.78 -22.90
CA HIS A 94 10.50 -9.73 -22.04
C HIS A 94 11.77 -10.13 -22.79
N ARG A 95 11.74 -11.20 -23.58
CA ARG A 95 12.89 -11.63 -24.39
C ARG A 95 13.27 -10.60 -25.45
N ALA A 96 12.29 -9.98 -26.10
CA ALA A 96 12.53 -8.90 -27.06
C ALA A 96 13.23 -7.69 -26.40
N TRP A 97 12.76 -7.30 -25.21
CA TRP A 97 13.39 -6.24 -24.42
C TRP A 97 14.82 -6.58 -23.98
N GLN A 98 15.06 -7.82 -23.53
CA GLN A 98 16.41 -8.28 -23.17
C GLN A 98 17.36 -8.25 -24.37
N ALA A 99 16.90 -8.70 -25.54
CA ALA A 99 17.68 -8.66 -26.78
C ALA A 99 18.04 -7.21 -27.14
N ASP A 100 17.07 -6.29 -27.12
CA ASP A 100 17.29 -4.87 -27.38
C ASP A 100 18.30 -4.25 -26.40
N LEU A 101 18.16 -4.50 -25.10
CA LEU A 101 19.13 -4.04 -24.09
C LEU A 101 20.54 -4.59 -24.34
N SER A 102 20.65 -5.89 -24.62
CA SER A 102 21.95 -6.51 -24.89
C SER A 102 22.64 -5.90 -26.12
N THR A 103 21.88 -5.64 -27.19
CA THR A 103 22.36 -4.97 -28.39
C THR A 103 22.83 -3.55 -28.06
N LYS A 104 22.05 -2.78 -27.31
CA LYS A 104 22.42 -1.41 -26.88
C LYS A 104 23.71 -1.40 -26.06
N LEU A 105 23.89 -2.36 -25.15
CA LEU A 105 25.12 -2.48 -24.36
C LEU A 105 26.34 -2.82 -25.23
N ASN A 106 26.19 -3.73 -26.18
CA ASN A 106 27.26 -4.11 -27.10
C ASN A 106 27.66 -2.93 -28.00
N LEU A 107 26.68 -2.21 -28.55
CA LEU A 107 26.93 -1.01 -29.34
C LEU A 107 27.59 0.10 -28.52
N LYS A 108 27.15 0.31 -27.27
CA LYS A 108 27.78 1.27 -26.35
C LYS A 108 29.27 0.94 -26.14
N ARG A 109 29.58 -0.34 -25.90
CA ARG A 109 30.97 -0.79 -25.70
C ARG A 109 31.82 -0.62 -26.96
N ALA A 110 31.28 -0.98 -28.12
CA ALA A 110 31.96 -0.80 -29.41
C ALA A 110 32.23 0.69 -29.70
N ALA A 111 31.25 1.56 -29.40
CA ALA A 111 31.41 3.01 -29.56
C ALA A 111 32.51 3.58 -28.65
N ILE A 112 32.57 3.16 -27.38
CA ILE A 112 33.64 3.58 -26.45
C ILE A 112 35.02 3.11 -26.95
N ALA A 113 35.11 1.89 -27.47
CA ALA A 113 36.36 1.35 -28.01
C ALA A 113 36.85 2.08 -29.27
N ALA A 114 35.93 2.64 -30.07
CA ALA A 114 36.24 3.40 -31.28
C ALA A 114 36.72 4.84 -31.00
N LEU A 115 36.58 5.34 -29.76
CA LEU A 115 37.03 6.69 -29.39
C LEU A 115 38.56 6.78 -29.27
N PRO A 116 39.14 7.97 -29.52
CA PRO A 116 40.54 8.25 -29.18
C PRO A 116 40.81 8.10 -27.68
N GLU A 117 42.04 7.72 -27.31
CA GLU A 117 42.46 7.39 -25.94
C GLU A 117 42.06 8.45 -24.89
N HIS A 118 42.25 9.73 -25.22
CA HIS A 118 41.98 10.85 -24.31
C HIS A 118 40.48 11.02 -24.00
N LEU A 119 39.58 10.65 -24.91
CA LEU A 119 38.12 10.69 -24.69
C LEU A 119 37.61 9.39 -24.07
N ARG A 120 38.25 8.26 -24.37
CA ARG A 120 37.88 6.95 -23.82
C ARG A 120 37.96 6.95 -22.29
N ALA A 121 39.05 7.47 -21.73
CA ALA A 121 39.23 7.57 -20.28
C ALA A 121 38.12 8.38 -19.57
N ALA A 122 37.63 9.45 -20.21
CA ALA A 122 36.53 10.24 -19.68
C ALA A 122 35.18 9.51 -19.79
N ALA A 123 34.94 8.78 -20.89
CA ALA A 123 33.68 8.08 -21.17
C ALA A 123 33.49 6.78 -20.35
N GLU A 124 34.58 6.14 -19.89
CA GLU A 124 34.52 4.94 -19.06
C GLU A 124 34.11 5.23 -17.61
N LYS A 125 34.24 6.48 -17.16
CA LYS A 125 33.86 6.88 -15.81
C LYS A 125 32.34 6.75 -15.62
N PRO A 126 31.86 6.04 -14.57
CA PRO A 126 30.45 6.02 -14.23
C PRO A 126 29.93 7.42 -13.91
N ASP A 127 28.79 7.78 -14.50
CA ASP A 127 28.08 9.01 -14.18
C ASP A 127 27.16 8.78 -12.96
N TYR A 128 27.19 9.73 -12.02
CA TYR A 128 26.39 9.73 -10.79
C TYR A 128 25.37 10.87 -10.75
N GLU A 129 25.21 11.62 -11.84
CA GLU A 129 24.19 12.65 -11.93
C GLU A 129 22.78 12.00 -11.84
N PRO A 130 21.91 12.47 -10.93
CA PRO A 130 20.55 11.97 -10.86
C PRO A 130 19.76 12.41 -12.09
N PHE A 131 18.68 11.70 -12.41
CA PHE A 131 17.77 12.14 -13.47
C PHE A 131 17.21 13.55 -13.17
N PRO A 132 17.02 14.39 -14.19
CA PRO A 132 16.50 15.74 -14.01
C PRO A 132 15.06 15.70 -13.49
N LEU A 133 14.75 16.57 -12.53
CA LEU A 133 13.42 16.66 -11.89
C LEU A 133 12.31 17.07 -12.87
N THR A 134 12.67 17.60 -14.04
CA THR A 134 11.73 18.00 -15.10
C THR A 134 11.25 16.82 -15.96
N ARG A 135 11.85 15.64 -15.80
CA ARG A 135 11.49 14.44 -16.59
C ARG A 135 10.06 13.99 -16.26
N GLN A 136 9.14 14.19 -17.19
CA GLN A 136 7.76 13.75 -17.06
C GLN A 136 7.63 12.24 -17.25
N MET A 137 6.73 11.62 -16.49
CA MET A 137 6.28 10.26 -16.75
C MET A 137 5.22 10.26 -17.85
N TRP A 138 5.03 9.10 -18.47
CA TRP A 138 3.96 8.94 -19.45
C TRP A 138 2.60 9.02 -18.74
N ASN A 139 1.75 9.93 -19.21
CA ASN A 139 0.38 10.09 -18.74
C ASN A 139 -0.58 9.46 -19.77
N GLU A 140 -1.68 8.87 -19.30
CA GLU A 140 -2.70 8.27 -20.18
C GLU A 140 -3.36 9.32 -21.10
N THR A 141 -3.58 10.53 -20.59
CA THR A 141 -4.11 11.69 -21.35
C THR A 141 -2.99 12.73 -21.51
N PRO A 142 -2.81 13.31 -22.71
CA PRO A 142 -1.80 14.34 -22.90
C PRO A 142 -2.09 15.55 -22.00
N PRO A 143 -1.05 16.25 -21.53
CA PRO A 143 -1.23 17.43 -20.69
C PRO A 143 -1.78 18.61 -21.51
N ILE A 144 -2.36 19.58 -20.81
CA ILE A 144 -2.88 20.82 -21.40
C ILE A 144 -1.73 21.59 -22.07
N GLU A 145 -2.01 22.31 -23.16
CA GLU A 145 -1.04 23.19 -23.82
C GLU A 145 -0.42 24.17 -22.80
N GLY A 146 0.91 24.28 -22.79
CA GLY A 146 1.68 25.08 -21.83
C GLY A 146 1.97 24.42 -20.47
N PHE A 147 1.50 23.19 -20.23
CA PHE A 147 1.80 22.45 -19.00
C PHE A 147 3.28 22.04 -18.94
N GLY A 148 4.03 22.61 -17.99
CA GLY A 148 5.46 22.37 -17.79
C GLY A 148 6.36 23.54 -18.18
N GLU A 149 5.86 24.54 -18.91
CA GLU A 149 6.64 25.72 -19.36
C GLU A 149 6.97 26.71 -18.22
N GLY A 150 6.29 26.63 -17.07
CA GLY A 150 6.41 27.61 -15.96
C GLY A 150 7.44 27.30 -14.86
N ALA A 151 7.97 26.07 -14.77
CA ALA A 151 8.88 25.69 -13.67
C ALA A 151 10.35 25.96 -13.97
N ALA A 152 10.78 25.81 -15.23
CA ALA A 152 12.16 26.11 -15.64
C ALA A 152 12.46 27.63 -15.57
N SER A 153 11.47 28.48 -15.82
CA SER A 153 11.62 29.95 -15.73
C SER A 153 11.58 30.47 -14.28
N THR A 154 10.82 29.84 -13.38
CA THR A 154 10.70 30.28 -11.98
C THR A 154 11.88 29.85 -11.11
N GLN A 155 12.55 28.73 -11.42
CA GLN A 155 13.78 28.34 -10.69
C GLN A 155 14.98 29.24 -11.03
N ALA A 156 15.00 29.86 -12.21
CA ALA A 156 15.96 30.91 -12.56
C ALA A 156 15.60 32.27 -11.91
N ALA A 157 14.30 32.53 -11.68
CA ALA A 157 13.81 33.75 -11.08
C ALA A 157 13.56 33.58 -9.56
N GLY A 158 14.65 33.65 -8.80
CA GLY A 158 14.72 34.09 -7.40
C GLY A 158 13.53 33.81 -6.46
N ALA A 159 13.78 32.99 -5.44
CA ALA A 159 12.96 32.78 -4.24
C ALA A 159 12.00 33.95 -3.96
N ARG A 160 10.70 33.75 -4.25
CA ARG A 160 9.66 34.69 -3.82
C ARG A 160 9.67 34.67 -2.29
N ARG A 161 10.14 35.76 -1.69
CA ARG A 161 10.13 35.98 -0.23
C ARG A 161 8.69 35.82 0.25
N LEU A 162 8.39 34.66 0.86
CA LEU A 162 7.14 34.44 1.58
C LEU A 162 7.09 35.46 2.72
N GLY A 163 6.19 36.43 2.57
CA GLY A 163 6.13 37.62 3.40
C GLY A 163 6.00 37.29 4.88
N THR A 164 6.98 37.73 5.67
CA THR A 164 6.87 37.84 7.13
C THR A 164 5.93 39.00 7.43
N LYS A 165 4.67 38.67 7.74
CA LYS A 165 3.69 39.66 8.19
C LYS A 165 4.16 40.21 9.55
N HIS A 166 4.72 41.42 9.57
CA HIS A 166 4.93 42.16 10.81
C HIS A 166 3.56 42.55 11.37
N ARG A 167 3.22 41.97 12.52
CA ARG A 167 2.08 42.37 13.31
C ARG A 167 2.55 43.54 14.20
N LYS A 168 1.99 44.73 13.97
CA LYS A 168 2.12 45.89 14.86
C LYS A 168 1.47 45.60 16.20
#